data_AF-A0A7M1PX65-F1
#
_entry.id   AF-A0A7M1PX65-F1
#
_cell.length_a   1.000
_cell.length_b   1.000
_cell.length_c   1.000
_cell.angle_alpha   90.00
_cell.angle_beta   90.00
_cell.angle_gamma   90.00
#
_symmetry.space_group_name_H-M   'P 1'
#
loop_
_entity.id
_entity.type
_entity.pdbx_description
1 polymer ?
#
loop_
_entity_poly.entity_id
_entity_poly.type
_entity_poly.pdbx_seq_one_letter_code
_entity_poly.pdbx_strand_id
1 'polypeptide(L)'
;MDWKKFIDRLYVKNQQNSHDTKNQELLNEVIKAREEWQQAHKYFNSVSEDGLTDHAIMMCQAAEQKYIYLLRLAKQEGVVNNNISIS
;
A
#
# COMPACT_ATOMS: atom_id res chain seq x y z
N MET A 1 -11.17 2.86 -11.21
CA MET A 1 -11.71 2.72 -9.84
C MET A 1 -11.00 3.72 -8.94
N ASP A 2 -11.74 4.54 -8.19
CA ASP A 2 -11.16 5.65 -7.42
C ASP A 2 -10.67 5.14 -6.05
N TRP A 3 -9.40 4.80 -5.99
CA TRP A 3 -8.80 4.14 -4.84
C TRP A 3 -8.79 5.03 -3.58
N LYS A 4 -8.87 6.36 -3.73
CA LYS A 4 -9.04 7.27 -2.60
C LYS A 4 -10.33 6.97 -1.85
N LYS A 5 -11.44 6.81 -2.59
CA LYS A 5 -12.74 6.38 -2.02
C LYS A 5 -12.71 4.98 -1.42
N PHE A 6 -11.74 4.15 -1.79
CA PHE A 6 -11.55 2.82 -1.20
C PHE A 6 -10.77 2.91 0.11
N ILE A 7 -9.68 3.68 0.15
CA ILE A 7 -8.92 3.93 1.38
C ILE A 7 -9.76 4.70 2.39
N ASP A 8 -10.52 5.72 1.97
CA ASP A 8 -11.46 6.43 2.86
C ASP A 8 -12.47 5.47 3.49
N ARG A 9 -12.97 4.51 2.71
CA ARG A 9 -13.90 3.48 3.19
C ARG A 9 -13.24 2.50 4.16
N LEU A 10 -11.98 2.16 3.92
CA LEU A 10 -11.17 1.34 4.83
C LEU A 10 -10.88 2.08 6.14
N TYR A 11 -10.55 3.36 6.06
CA TYR A 11 -10.25 4.23 7.20
C TYR A 11 -11.48 4.43 8.10
N VAL A 12 -12.65 4.70 7.50
CA VAL A 12 -13.93 4.85 8.21
C VAL A 12 -14.36 3.53 8.86
N LYS A 13 -14.20 2.39 8.17
CA LYS A 13 -14.51 1.07 8.73
C LYS A 13 -13.58 0.68 9.89
N ASN A 14 -12.35 1.19 9.92
CA ASN A 14 -11.39 0.94 10.99
C ASN A 14 -11.83 1.56 12.34
N GLN A 15 -12.42 2.76 12.34
CA GLN A 15 -12.78 3.45 13.58
C GLN A 15 -13.95 2.83 14.39
N GLN A 16 -14.69 1.87 13.83
CA GLN A 16 -15.87 1.27 14.47
C GLN A 16 -15.60 -0.05 15.23
N ASN A 17 -14.38 -0.60 15.17
CA ASN A 17 -14.04 -1.87 15.83
C ASN A 17 -12.95 -1.69 16.91
N SER A 18 -13.37 -1.49 18.15
CA SER A 18 -12.51 -1.26 19.33
C SER A 18 -11.79 -2.51 19.87
N HIS A 19 -11.83 -3.64 19.17
CA HIS A 19 -11.29 -4.93 19.65
C HIS A 19 -10.09 -5.45 18.85
N ASP A 20 -9.50 -4.67 17.94
CA ASP A 20 -8.60 -5.25 16.93
C ASP A 20 -7.40 -4.37 16.54
N THR A 21 -6.66 -3.89 17.54
CA THR A 21 -5.46 -3.05 17.36
C THR A 21 -4.48 -3.63 16.34
N LYS A 22 -4.30 -4.95 16.32
CA LYS A 22 -3.40 -5.64 15.39
C LYS A 22 -3.87 -5.56 13.93
N ASN A 23 -5.18 -5.68 13.68
CA ASN A 23 -5.74 -5.53 12.35
C ASN A 23 -5.73 -4.08 11.87
N GLN A 24 -5.84 -3.11 12.79
CA GLN A 24 -5.66 -1.68 12.48
C GLN A 24 -4.20 -1.39 12.09
N GLU A 25 -3.25 -1.91 12.85
CA GLU A 25 -1.81 -1.78 12.56
C GLU A 25 -1.47 -2.38 11.20
N LEU A 26 -1.94 -3.60 10.92
CA LEU A 26 -1.72 -4.25 9.63
C LEU A 26 -2.29 -3.43 8.47
N LEU A 27 -3.49 -2.86 8.63
CA LEU A 27 -4.07 -2.01 7.60
C LEU A 27 -3.29 -0.70 7.40
N ASN A 28 -2.85 -0.08 8.50
CA ASN A 28 -2.01 1.12 8.44
C ASN A 28 -0.70 0.83 7.71
N GLU A 29 -0.07 -0.32 7.95
CA GLU A 29 1.13 -0.72 7.23
C GLU A 29 0.87 -0.96 5.73
N VAL A 30 -0.29 -1.53 5.35
CA VAL A 30 -0.71 -1.63 3.94
C VAL A 30 -0.83 -0.26 3.29
N ILE A 31 -1.43 0.71 3.99
CA ILE A 31 -1.60 2.09 3.48
C ILE A 31 -0.22 2.75 3.31
N LYS A 32 0.66 2.68 4.31
CA LYS A 32 2.01 3.24 4.25
C LYS A 32 2.83 2.64 3.12
N ALA A 33 2.83 1.31 2.96
CA ALA A 33 3.58 0.65 1.89
C ALA A 33 3.11 1.10 0.50
N ARG A 34 1.81 1.41 0.35
CA ARG A 34 1.29 1.99 -0.88
C ARG A 34 1.75 3.43 -1.10
N GLU A 35 1.73 4.25 -0.07
CA GLU A 35 2.22 5.64 -0.14
C GLU A 35 3.71 5.67 -0.49
N GLU A 36 4.51 4.79 0.12
CA GLU A 36 5.92 4.56 -0.22
C GLU A 36 6.07 4.20 -1.70
N TRP A 37 5.25 3.27 -2.21
CA TRP A 37 5.29 2.90 -3.62
C TRP A 37 4.96 4.07 -4.54
N GLN A 38 3.93 4.87 -4.22
CA GLN A 38 3.59 6.08 -4.96
C GLN A 38 4.70 7.13 -4.91
N GLN A 39 5.37 7.26 -3.77
CA GLN A 39 6.49 8.19 -3.61
C GLN A 39 7.71 7.74 -4.41
N ALA A 40 7.99 6.44 -4.48
CA ALA A 40 9.03 5.86 -5.33
C ALA A 40 8.73 6.12 -6.81
N HIS A 41 7.49 5.96 -7.25
CA HIS A 41 7.07 6.30 -8.62
C HIS A 41 7.24 7.79 -8.93
N LYS A 42 6.90 8.69 -8.00
CA LYS A 42 7.16 10.13 -8.16
C LYS A 42 8.65 10.43 -8.27
N TYR A 43 9.46 9.76 -7.44
CA TYR A 43 10.92 9.91 -7.48
C TYR A 43 11.49 9.45 -8.82
N PHE A 44 11.10 8.26 -9.29
CA PHE A 44 11.46 7.74 -10.61
C PHE A 44 11.12 8.72 -11.74
N ASN A 45 9.92 9.31 -11.70
CA ASN A 45 9.50 10.30 -12.70
C ASN A 45 10.23 11.65 -12.58
N SER A 46 10.91 11.92 -11.47
CA SER A 46 11.63 13.17 -11.23
C SER A 46 13.13 13.09 -11.53
N VAL A 47 13.70 11.88 -11.58
CA VAL A 47 15.13 11.67 -11.84
C VAL A 47 15.37 11.54 -13.34
N SER A 48 16.51 12.05 -13.80
CA SER A 48 16.97 11.94 -15.20
C SER A 48 18.44 11.53 -15.30
N GLU A 49 19.10 11.32 -14.16
CA GLU A 49 20.48 10.84 -14.10
C GLU A 49 20.46 9.31 -14.09
N ASP A 50 21.20 8.68 -15.01
CA ASP A 50 21.14 7.24 -15.26
C ASP A 50 21.34 6.38 -13.99
N GLY A 51 22.31 6.73 -13.14
CA GLY A 51 22.56 6.01 -11.87
C GLY A 51 21.46 6.19 -10.81
N LEU A 52 20.73 7.31 -10.85
CA LEU A 52 19.59 7.55 -9.95
C LEU A 52 18.32 6.89 -10.47
N THR A 53 18.20 6.71 -11.79
CA THR A 53 17.10 5.97 -12.43
C THR A 53 17.08 4.52 -11.97
N ASP A 54 18.23 3.82 -12.02
CA ASP A 54 18.34 2.43 -11.56
C ASP A 54 17.99 2.29 -10.08
N HIS A 55 18.47 3.22 -9.25
CA HIS A 55 18.11 3.27 -7.84
C HIS A 55 16.60 3.49 -7.64
N ALA A 56 15.98 4.38 -8.41
CA ALA A 56 14.55 4.64 -8.34
C ALA A 56 13.71 3.42 -8.78
N ILE A 57 14.17 2.65 -9.78
CA ILE A 57 13.55 1.38 -10.18
C ILE A 57 13.58 0.37 -9.04
N MET A 58 14.75 0.19 -8.41
CA MET A 58 14.90 -0.71 -7.25
C MET A 58 13.96 -0.31 -6.11
N MET A 59 13.85 1.00 -5.81
CA MET A 59 12.94 1.52 -4.79
C MET A 59 11.48 1.22 -5.12
N CYS A 60 11.06 1.40 -6.38
CA CYS A 60 9.72 1.05 -6.84
C CYS A 60 9.41 -0.44 -6.65
N GLN A 61 10.33 -1.32 -7.06
CA GLN A 61 10.17 -2.78 -6.94
C GLN A 61 10.10 -3.24 -5.49
N ALA A 62 10.96 -2.70 -4.62
CA ALA A 62 10.97 -3.03 -3.20
C ALA A 62 9.65 -2.59 -2.51
N ALA A 63 9.18 -1.38 -2.80
CA ALA A 63 7.93 -0.87 -2.24
C ALA A 63 6.70 -1.64 -2.76
N GLU A 64 6.68 -2.01 -4.05
CA GLU A 64 5.65 -2.86 -4.64
C GLU A 64 5.59 -4.22 -3.93
N GLN A 65 6.73 -4.88 -3.76
CA GLN A 65 6.80 -6.20 -3.15
C GLN A 65 6.34 -6.17 -1.69
N LYS A 66 6.71 -5.12 -0.94
CA LYS A 66 6.22 -4.86 0.42
C LYS A 66 4.70 -4.68 0.45
N TYR A 67 4.16 -3.86 -0.45
CA TYR A 67 2.71 -3.62 -0.54
C TYR A 67 1.93 -4.90 -0.87
N ILE A 68 2.38 -5.68 -1.84
CA ILE A 68 1.75 -6.96 -2.23
C ILE A 68 1.78 -7.96 -1.07
N TYR A 69 2.90 -8.05 -0.36
CA TYR A 69 3.01 -8.92 0.81
C TYR A 69 2.02 -8.53 1.91
N LEU A 70 1.97 -7.25 2.28
CA LEU A 70 1.07 -6.76 3.32
C LEU A 70 -0.40 -6.89 2.93
N LEU A 71 -0.74 -6.70 1.64
CA LEU A 71 -2.08 -6.96 1.13
C LEU A 71 -2.50 -8.43 1.28
N ARG A 72 -1.59 -9.37 0.98
CA ARG A 72 -1.84 -10.80 1.15
C ARG A 72 -2.07 -11.13 2.62
N LEU A 73 -1.27 -10.56 3.51
CA LEU A 73 -1.41 -10.75 4.95
C LEU A 73 -2.74 -10.17 5.47
N ALA A 74 -3.09 -8.94 5.08
CA ALA A 74 -4.36 -8.31 5.45
C ALA A 74 -5.58 -9.10 4.95
N LYS A 75 -5.46 -9.79 3.81
CA LYS A 75 -6.49 -10.68 3.28
C LYS A 75 -6.60 -11.97 4.10
N GLN A 76 -5.48 -12.55 4.52
CA GLN A 76 -5.46 -13.74 5.37
C GLN A 76 -6.09 -13.48 6.73
N GLU A 77 -5.84 -12.29 7.31
CA GLU A 77 -6.41 -11.84 8.58
C GLU A 77 -7.86 -11.34 8.45
N GLY A 78 -8.47 -11.39 7.25
CA GLY A 78 -9.85 -10.98 7.02
C GLY A 78 -10.11 -9.47 7.10
N VAL A 79 -9.04 -8.67 7.13
CA VAL A 79 -9.09 -7.20 7.26
C VAL A 79 -9.52 -6.55 5.94
N VAL A 80 -9.16 -7.15 4.80
CA VAL A 80 -9.55 -6.69 3.45
C VAL A 80 -10.30 -7.78 2.67
N ASN A 81 -11.39 -7.40 2.00
CA ASN A 81 -12.25 -8.33 1.26
C ASN A 81 -11.73 -8.61 -0.16
N ASN A 82 -12.06 -9.80 -0.69
CA ASN A 82 -11.53 -10.38 -1.94
C ASN A 82 -11.91 -9.65 -3.26
N ASN A 83 -12.63 -8.53 -3.22
CA ASN A 83 -13.07 -7.78 -4.41
C ASN A 83 -12.02 -6.78 -4.92
N ILE A 84 -10.74 -6.98 -4.59
CA ILE A 84 -9.65 -6.08 -4.96
C ILE A 84 -8.91 -6.72 -6.13
N SER A 85 -9.37 -6.45 -7.35
CA SER A 85 -8.64 -6.82 -8.56
C SER A 85 -7.38 -5.95 -8.67
N ILE A 86 -6.22 -6.61 -8.59
CA ILE A 86 -4.91 -6.06 -8.94
C ILE A 86 -4.85 -6.07 -10.48
N SER A 87 -5.29 -4.98 -11.09
CA SER A 87 -5.23 -4.76 -12.54
C SER A 87 -4.99 -3.29 -12.82
#